data_AF-A0A6N6MYT3-F1
#
_entry.id   AF-A0A6N6MYT3-F1
#
_cell.length_a   1.000
_cell.length_b   1.000
_cell.length_c   1.000
_cell.angle_alpha   90.00
_cell.angle_beta   90.00
_cell.angle_gamma   90.00
#
_symmetry.space_group_name_H-M   'P 1'
#
loop_
_entity.id
_entity.type
_entity.pdbx_description
1 polymer ?
#
loop_
_entity_poly.entity_id
_entity_poly.type
_entity_poly.pdbx_seq_one_letter_code
_entity_poly.pdbx_strand_id
1 'polypeptide(L)'
;MARDFREMLEEVSRDDEYGRYFKEIAIGFKLVMSIQASNMHGCEPAETLDDVYAYKSFDVSVRQFSKPIDAPKIGAWSELRAKEWAEGFDRPEYRRDMAKECVPTEVVQTIFEDIIDYAREKGHLEADQEPSLVDPEEPIRKMRKGCGGSCAAKK
;
A
#
# COMPACT_ATOMS: atom_id res chain seq x y z
N MET A 1 -5.73 -18.90 -4.47
CA MET A 1 -6.57 -17.68 -4.40
C MET A 1 -5.71 -16.62 -3.74
N ALA A 2 -5.60 -15.43 -4.34
CA ALA A 2 -4.94 -14.31 -3.70
C ALA A 2 -5.74 -13.89 -2.46
N ARG A 3 -5.05 -13.36 -1.45
CA ARG A 3 -5.64 -12.92 -0.19
C ARG A 3 -6.50 -11.67 -0.43
N ASP A 4 -7.66 -11.58 0.24
CA ASP A 4 -8.48 -10.36 0.24
C ASP A 4 -7.73 -9.25 1.00
N PHE A 5 -7.54 -8.08 0.40
CA PHE A 5 -6.81 -6.97 1.05
C PHE A 5 -7.45 -6.54 2.37
N ARG A 6 -8.78 -6.72 2.52
CA ARG A 6 -9.52 -6.33 3.73
C ARG A 6 -9.10 -7.11 4.96
N GLU A 7 -8.56 -8.32 4.77
CA GLU A 7 -7.96 -9.12 5.84
C GLU A 7 -6.67 -8.51 6.41
N MET A 8 -6.11 -7.48 5.75
CA MET A 8 -4.93 -6.75 6.19
C MET A 8 -5.25 -5.39 6.81
N LEU A 9 -6.52 -4.99 6.87
CA LEU A 9 -6.90 -3.70 7.45
C LEU A 9 -6.95 -3.82 8.98
N GLU A 10 -5.84 -3.46 9.63
CA GLU A 10 -5.74 -3.37 11.08
C GLU A 10 -5.86 -1.91 11.52
N GLU A 11 -6.83 -1.61 12.38
CA GLU A 11 -7.11 -0.25 12.87
C GLU A 11 -5.97 0.22 13.81
N VAL A 12 -5.43 1.41 13.55
CA VAL A 12 -4.41 2.08 14.40
C VAL A 12 -5.08 3.01 15.38
N SER A 13 -6.06 3.77 14.90
CA SER A 13 -6.79 4.75 15.67
C SER A 13 -8.22 4.87 15.18
N ARG A 14 -9.09 5.25 16.11
CA ARG A 14 -10.48 5.62 15.85
C ARG A 14 -10.87 6.74 16.79
N ASP A 15 -11.50 7.74 16.21
CA ASP A 15 -12.01 8.91 16.88
C ASP A 15 -13.34 9.33 16.22
N ASP A 16 -14.25 9.88 17.01
CA ASP A 16 -15.57 10.27 16.53
C ASP A 16 -15.52 11.51 15.60
N GLU A 17 -14.54 12.39 15.78
CA GLU A 17 -14.33 13.60 14.99
C GLU A 17 -13.39 13.33 13.79
N TYR A 18 -12.32 12.57 14.01
CA TYR A 18 -11.28 12.33 12.99
C TYR A 18 -11.41 10.99 12.24
N GLY A 19 -12.46 10.21 12.54
CA GLY A 19 -12.73 8.93 11.92
C GLY A 19 -11.74 7.84 12.36
N ARG A 20 -11.61 6.79 11.55
CA ARG A 20 -10.64 5.71 11.76
C ARG A 20 -9.50 5.74 10.75
N TYR A 21 -8.37 5.18 11.16
CA TYR A 21 -7.19 4.98 10.33
C TYR A 21 -6.69 3.55 10.45
N PHE A 22 -6.31 2.97 9.31
CA PHE A 22 -5.67 1.66 9.23
C PHE A 22 -4.16 1.76 9.12
N LYS A 23 -3.48 0.71 9.56
CA LYS A 23 -2.07 0.46 9.25
C LYS A 23 -1.87 0.47 7.75
N GLU A 24 -0.68 0.88 7.33
CA GLU A 24 -0.30 0.74 5.93
C GLU A 24 0.22 -0.66 5.66
N ILE A 25 0.18 -1.07 4.39
CA ILE A 25 0.65 -2.36 3.92
C ILE A 25 1.98 -2.17 3.21
N ALA A 26 3.05 -2.65 3.85
CA ALA A 26 4.37 -2.73 3.24
C ALA A 26 4.46 -3.93 2.29
N ILE A 27 4.82 -3.66 1.04
CA ILE A 27 4.96 -4.66 -0.01
C ILE A 27 6.44 -4.72 -0.42
N GLY A 28 7.11 -5.73 0.12
CA GLY A 28 8.56 -5.91 -0.02
C GLY A 28 9.34 -4.77 0.64
N PHE A 29 10.57 -4.55 0.21
CA PHE A 29 11.40 -3.49 0.79
C PHE A 29 11.21 -2.10 0.16
N LYS A 30 10.33 -1.96 -0.84
CA LYS A 30 10.29 -0.76 -1.71
C LYS A 30 8.96 -0.02 -1.72
N LEU A 31 7.83 -0.72 -1.64
CA LEU A 31 6.51 -0.13 -1.80
C LEU A 31 5.69 -0.19 -0.52
N VAL A 32 4.80 0.78 -0.38
CA VAL A 32 3.79 0.84 0.67
C VAL A 32 2.48 1.25 0.03
N MET A 33 1.41 0.58 0.43
CA MET A 33 0.05 0.90 0.05
C MET A 33 -0.72 1.31 1.31
N SER A 34 -1.41 2.45 1.25
CA SER A 34 -2.37 2.89 2.24
C SER A 34 -3.77 2.66 1.68
N ILE A 35 -4.65 2.06 2.47
CA ILE A 35 -6.04 1.81 2.13
C ILE A 35 -6.87 2.30 3.30
N GLN A 36 -7.64 3.35 3.09
CA GLN A 36 -8.35 4.06 4.15
C GLN A 36 -9.84 4.17 3.83
N ALA A 37 -10.67 4.10 4.87
CA ALA A 37 -12.11 4.27 4.76
C ALA A 37 -12.68 4.72 6.11
N SER A 38 -13.29 5.90 6.14
CA SER A 38 -13.97 6.50 7.29
C SER A 38 -14.74 7.73 6.81
N ASN A 39 -15.44 8.42 7.70
CA ASN A 39 -16.05 9.72 7.42
C ASN A 39 -15.07 10.83 6.98
N MET A 40 -13.76 10.62 7.17
CA MET A 40 -12.71 11.56 6.77
C MET A 40 -11.99 11.16 5.47
N HIS A 41 -12.37 10.03 4.87
CA HIS A 41 -11.73 9.50 3.66
C HIS A 41 -12.73 9.42 2.51
N GLY A 42 -12.23 9.44 1.28
CA GLY A 42 -13.04 9.20 0.09
C GLY A 42 -13.46 7.73 -0.01
N CYS A 43 -14.58 7.37 0.63
CA CYS A 43 -15.13 6.01 0.61
C CYS A 43 -16.66 5.99 0.50
N GLU A 44 -17.20 4.85 0.09
CA GLU A 44 -18.64 4.57 0.10
C GLU A 44 -18.92 3.30 0.91
N PRO A 45 -19.81 3.36 1.92
CA PRO A 45 -20.46 4.55 2.48
C PRO A 45 -19.46 5.56 3.07
N ALA A 46 -19.83 6.84 3.11
CA ALA A 46 -18.99 7.91 3.66
C ALA A 46 -19.03 7.98 5.21
N GLU A 47 -19.43 6.90 5.88
CA GLU A 47 -19.50 6.82 7.33
C GLU A 47 -18.41 5.88 7.86
N THR A 48 -18.08 6.00 9.14
CA THR A 48 -17.17 5.07 9.80
C THR A 48 -17.96 3.82 10.22
N LEU A 49 -17.68 2.69 9.58
CA LEU A 49 -18.34 1.41 9.83
C LEU A 49 -17.48 0.52 10.73
N ASP A 50 -18.12 -0.38 11.47
CA ASP A 50 -17.43 -1.43 12.21
C ASP A 50 -16.95 -2.57 11.29
N ASP A 51 -17.71 -2.85 10.23
CA ASP A 51 -17.40 -3.89 9.27
C ASP A 51 -16.68 -3.33 8.03
N VAL A 52 -15.41 -3.69 7.86
CA VAL A 52 -14.61 -3.30 6.68
C VAL A 52 -15.12 -3.92 5.38
N TYR A 53 -15.82 -5.05 5.45
CA TYR A 53 -16.36 -5.72 4.26
C TYR A 53 -17.61 -5.03 3.70
N ALA A 54 -18.25 -4.17 4.50
CA ALA A 54 -19.43 -3.40 4.09
C ALA A 54 -19.10 -2.19 3.21
N TYR A 55 -17.83 -1.79 3.12
CA TYR A 55 -17.39 -0.74 2.19
C TYR A 55 -17.39 -1.24 0.75
N LYS A 56 -17.87 -0.36 -0.12
CA LYS A 56 -17.87 -0.52 -1.58
C LYS A 56 -16.69 0.19 -2.24
N SER A 57 -16.10 1.18 -1.58
CA SER A 57 -14.92 1.88 -2.06
C SER A 57 -14.05 2.40 -0.93
N PHE A 58 -12.79 2.69 -1.25
CA PHE A 58 -11.75 3.12 -0.31
C PHE A 58 -10.93 4.27 -0.92
N ASP A 59 -10.32 5.08 -0.06
CA ASP A 59 -9.21 5.96 -0.45
C ASP A 59 -7.93 5.12 -0.49
N VAL A 60 -7.19 5.21 -1.58
CA VAL A 60 -6.00 4.40 -1.81
C VAL A 60 -4.83 5.29 -2.15
N SER A 61 -3.71 5.06 -1.49
CA SER A 61 -2.44 5.66 -1.91
C SER A 61 -1.30 4.68 -1.98
N VAL A 62 -0.36 4.93 -2.88
CA VAL A 62 0.82 4.10 -3.10
C VAL A 62 2.06 4.97 -3.04
N ARG A 63 3.03 4.56 -2.24
CA ARG A 63 4.30 5.28 -2.06
C ARG A 63 5.50 4.38 -2.11
N GLN A 64 6.65 5.00 -2.33
CA GLN A 64 7.93 4.33 -2.39
C GLN A 64 8.86 4.83 -1.28
N PHE A 65 9.54 3.91 -0.59
CA PHE A 65 10.35 4.24 0.59
C PHE A 65 11.51 5.21 0.35
N SER A 66 12.34 4.86 -0.63
CA SER A 66 13.69 5.38 -0.71
C SER A 66 13.82 6.56 -1.67
N LYS A 67 12.89 6.68 -2.62
CA LYS A 67 12.90 7.67 -3.70
C LYS A 67 11.45 8.01 -4.07
N PRO A 68 11.18 9.21 -4.61
CA PRO A 68 9.86 9.55 -5.13
C PRO A 68 9.31 8.45 -6.04
N ILE A 69 8.04 8.12 -5.89
CA ILE A 69 7.40 7.03 -6.64
C ILE A 69 7.35 7.32 -8.15
N ASP A 70 7.35 8.60 -8.53
CA ASP A 70 7.29 9.11 -9.89
C ASP A 70 8.66 9.46 -10.49
N ALA A 71 9.75 9.19 -9.77
CA ALA A 71 11.10 9.47 -10.27
C ALA A 71 11.31 8.82 -11.65
N PRO A 72 11.66 9.59 -12.70
CA PRO A 72 11.78 9.04 -14.05
C PRO A 72 12.73 7.84 -14.10
N LYS A 73 12.30 6.74 -14.74
CA LYS A 73 13.05 5.48 -14.93
C LYS A 73 13.41 4.69 -13.67
N ILE A 74 13.12 5.20 -12.48
CA ILE A 74 13.57 4.61 -11.21
C ILE A 74 12.39 4.34 -10.26
N GLY A 75 11.41 5.23 -10.27
CA GLY A 75 10.19 5.15 -9.49
C GLY A 75 9.23 4.12 -10.06
N ALA A 76 8.59 3.37 -9.17
CA ALA A 76 7.64 2.33 -9.56
C ALA A 76 6.48 2.83 -10.42
N TRP A 77 6.11 4.11 -10.27
CA TRP A 77 5.01 4.68 -11.05
C TRP A 77 5.27 4.70 -12.55
N SER A 78 6.55 4.69 -12.99
CA SER A 78 6.87 4.66 -14.42
C SER A 78 6.33 3.42 -15.14
N GLU A 79 6.15 2.31 -14.42
CA GLU A 79 5.58 1.06 -14.94
C GLU A 79 4.13 0.89 -14.50
N LEU A 80 3.82 1.17 -13.23
CA LEU A 80 2.46 1.02 -12.68
C LEU A 80 1.45 1.92 -13.39
N ARG A 81 1.85 3.09 -13.89
CA ARG A 81 0.98 4.00 -14.66
C ARG A 81 0.41 3.41 -15.96
N ALA A 82 0.94 2.27 -16.42
CA ALA A 82 0.44 1.58 -17.62
C ALA A 82 -0.75 0.66 -17.31
N LYS A 83 -1.04 0.40 -16.03
CA LYS A 83 -2.20 -0.39 -15.60
C LYS A 83 -3.49 0.42 -15.75
N GLU A 84 -4.60 -0.24 -16.06
CA GLU A 84 -5.90 0.41 -16.28
C GLU A 84 -6.39 1.17 -15.03
N TRP A 85 -6.19 0.61 -13.84
CA TRP A 85 -6.60 1.23 -12.58
C TRP A 85 -5.84 2.52 -12.23
N ALA A 86 -4.68 2.75 -12.85
CA ALA A 86 -3.83 3.90 -12.54
C ALA A 86 -4.40 5.23 -13.07
N GLU A 87 -5.42 5.18 -13.93
CA GLU A 87 -6.13 6.38 -14.37
C GLU A 87 -6.77 7.11 -13.17
N GLY A 88 -6.52 8.42 -13.07
CA GLY A 88 -7.01 9.27 -11.99
C GLY A 88 -6.26 9.14 -10.67
N PHE A 89 -5.20 8.31 -10.60
CA PHE A 89 -4.22 8.44 -9.52
C PHE A 89 -3.32 9.63 -9.80
N ASP A 90 -3.37 10.61 -8.90
CA ASP A 90 -2.58 11.82 -8.99
C ASP A 90 -1.67 11.95 -7.78
N ARG A 91 -0.70 12.86 -7.87
CA ARG A 91 0.13 13.27 -6.74
C ARG A 91 -0.36 14.62 -6.24
N PRO A 92 -1.10 14.68 -5.12
CA PRO A 92 -1.48 15.96 -4.54
C PRO A 92 -0.24 16.80 -4.22
N GLU A 93 -0.39 18.12 -4.19
CA GLU A 93 0.75 19.01 -3.96
C GLU A 93 1.51 18.61 -2.67
N TYR A 94 2.85 18.58 -2.77
CA TYR A 94 3.76 18.22 -1.67
C TYR A 94 3.68 16.79 -1.13
N ARG A 95 2.79 15.94 -1.64
CA ARG A 95 2.73 14.51 -1.33
C ARG A 95 3.79 13.72 -2.08
N ARG A 96 4.23 12.60 -1.51
CA ARG A 96 5.24 11.68 -2.10
C ARG A 96 4.62 10.40 -2.67
N ASP A 97 3.32 10.28 -2.52
CA ASP A 97 2.50 9.16 -2.88
C ASP A 97 1.55 9.53 -4.03
N MET A 98 1.12 8.51 -4.77
CA MET A 98 0.06 8.60 -5.75
C MET A 98 -1.22 8.17 -5.06
N ALA A 99 -2.25 9.00 -5.09
CA ALA A 99 -3.49 8.77 -4.35
C ALA A 99 -4.71 8.88 -5.28
N LYS A 100 -5.76 8.15 -4.91
CA LYS A 100 -7.07 8.21 -5.54
C LYS A 100 -8.14 7.87 -4.51
N GLU A 101 -9.13 8.75 -4.45
CA GLU A 101 -10.30 8.59 -3.59
C GLU A 101 -11.38 7.73 -4.26
N CYS A 102 -12.26 7.14 -3.45
CA CYS A 102 -13.46 6.40 -3.89
C CYS A 102 -13.16 5.25 -4.88
N VAL A 103 -12.06 4.52 -4.65
CA VAL A 103 -11.67 3.36 -5.48
C VAL A 103 -12.55 2.15 -5.13
N PRO A 104 -13.30 1.56 -6.08
CA PRO A 104 -14.17 0.42 -5.81
C PRO A 104 -13.43 -0.79 -5.25
N THR A 105 -14.06 -1.56 -4.36
CA THR A 105 -13.44 -2.70 -3.66
C THR A 105 -12.76 -3.70 -4.61
N GLU A 106 -13.40 -4.07 -5.73
CA GLU A 106 -12.77 -4.97 -6.71
C GLU A 106 -11.52 -4.37 -7.38
N VAL A 107 -11.50 -3.04 -7.56
CA VAL A 107 -10.35 -2.32 -8.12
C VAL A 107 -9.24 -2.24 -7.08
N VAL A 108 -9.56 -2.01 -5.80
CA VAL A 108 -8.57 -2.04 -4.71
C VAL A 108 -7.88 -3.41 -4.65
N GLN A 109 -8.65 -4.50 -4.76
CA GLN A 109 -8.09 -5.85 -4.82
C GLN A 109 -7.14 -6.03 -6.00
N THR A 110 -7.53 -5.54 -7.19
CA THR A 110 -6.67 -5.60 -8.39
C THR A 110 -5.38 -4.80 -8.20
N ILE A 111 -5.46 -3.60 -7.62
CA ILE A 111 -4.28 -2.77 -7.31
C ILE A 111 -3.36 -3.51 -6.34
N PHE A 112 -3.90 -4.10 -5.29
CA PHE A 112 -3.15 -4.83 -4.28
C PHE A 112 -2.37 -5.99 -4.90
N GLU A 113 -3.04 -6.80 -5.72
CA GLU A 113 -2.43 -7.92 -6.44
C GLU A 113 -1.35 -7.45 -7.43
N ASP A 114 -1.65 -6.44 -8.25
CA ASP A 114 -0.72 -5.90 -9.24
C ASP A 114 0.56 -5.32 -8.61
N ILE A 115 0.44 -4.69 -7.43
CA ILE A 115 1.60 -4.14 -6.72
C ILE A 115 2.47 -5.26 -6.14
N ILE A 116 1.86 -6.34 -5.62
CA ILE A 116 2.59 -7.52 -5.16
C ILE A 116 3.32 -8.19 -6.33
N ASP A 117 2.64 -8.38 -7.46
CA ASP A 117 3.24 -8.99 -8.63
C ASP A 117 4.37 -8.14 -9.19
N TYR A 118 4.17 -6.82 -9.30
CA TYR A 118 5.25 -5.90 -9.64
C TYR A 118 6.43 -6.00 -8.67
N ALA A 119 6.17 -6.07 -7.36
CA ALA A 119 7.23 -6.21 -6.36
C ALA A 119 8.01 -7.53 -6.53
N ARG A 120 7.34 -8.62 -6.86
CA ARG A 120 7.96 -9.93 -7.13
C ARG A 120 8.78 -9.91 -8.42
N GLU A 121 8.21 -9.39 -9.52
CA GLU A 121 8.90 -9.27 -10.81
C GLU A 121 10.20 -8.47 -10.72
N LYS A 122 10.23 -7.44 -9.86
CA LYS A 122 11.41 -6.60 -9.64
C LYS A 122 12.35 -7.12 -8.55
N GLY A 123 12.04 -8.26 -7.93
CA GLY A 123 12.83 -8.82 -6.82
C GLY A 123 12.85 -7.91 -5.59
N HIS A 124 11.75 -7.17 -5.36
CA HIS A 124 11.53 -6.39 -4.15
C HIS A 124 10.85 -7.18 -3.03
N LEU A 125 10.15 -8.25 -3.41
CA LEU A 125 9.43 -9.19 -2.56
C LEU A 125 9.76 -10.60 -3.07
N GLU A 126 10.18 -11.51 -2.18
CA GLU A 126 10.42 -12.90 -2.56
C GLU A 126 9.10 -13.63 -2.88
N ALA A 127 9.15 -14.74 -3.61
CA ALA A 127 7.94 -15.43 -4.06
C ALA A 127 7.04 -15.94 -2.92
N ASP A 128 7.64 -16.35 -1.81
CA ASP A 128 7.00 -16.84 -0.59
C ASP A 128 6.84 -15.77 0.50
N GLN A 129 7.34 -14.55 0.24
CA GLN A 129 7.21 -13.45 1.19
C GLN A 129 5.83 -12.78 1.04
N GLU A 130 5.13 -12.64 2.16
CA GLU A 130 3.86 -11.92 2.24
C GLU A 130 4.07 -10.44 2.58
N PRO A 131 3.13 -9.55 2.19
CA PRO A 131 3.10 -8.18 2.68
C PRO A 131 2.98 -8.11 4.20
N SER A 132 3.49 -7.03 4.79
CA SER A 132 3.49 -6.82 6.24
C SER A 132 2.80 -5.51 6.62
N LEU A 133 2.16 -5.47 7.79
CA LEU A 133 1.57 -4.24 8.30
C LEU A 133 2.63 -3.35 8.93
N VAL A 134 2.52 -2.05 8.67
CA VAL A 134 3.41 -1.03 9.22
C VAL A 134 2.60 0.14 9.76
N ASP A 135 3.03 0.66 10.90
CA ASP A 135 2.41 1.82 11.49
C ASP A 135 2.73 3.07 10.65
N PRO A 136 1.74 3.91 10.30
CA PRO A 136 1.96 5.10 9.48
C PRO A 136 2.91 6.10 10.15
N GLU A 137 2.90 6.14 11.48
CA GLU A 137 3.69 7.06 12.31
C GLU A 137 5.10 6.55 12.61
N GLU A 138 5.35 5.25 12.46
CA GLU A 138 6.68 4.72 12.64
C GLU A 138 7.51 4.95 11.38
N PRO A 139 8.74 5.51 11.49
CA PRO A 139 9.63 5.55 10.36
C PRO A 139 9.92 4.12 9.98
N ILE A 140 9.39 3.70 8.83
CA ILE A 140 9.57 2.35 8.34
C ILE A 140 11.07 2.15 8.15
N ARG A 141 11.66 1.45 9.13
CA ARG A 141 13.09 1.19 9.20
C ARG A 141 13.45 0.58 7.87
N LYS A 142 14.53 1.06 7.23
CA LYS A 142 15.04 0.51 5.96
C LYS A 142 14.88 -1.00 5.99
N MET A 143 13.86 -1.52 5.31
CA MET A 143 13.60 -2.95 5.30
C MET A 143 14.83 -3.55 4.66
N ARG A 144 15.68 -4.15 5.49
CA ARG A 144 16.97 -4.67 5.04
C ARG A 144 16.60 -5.75 4.05
N LYS A 145 17.12 -5.61 2.81
CA LYS A 145 17.21 -6.71 1.86
C LYS A 145 17.73 -7.91 2.65
N GLY A 146 16.92 -8.95 2.78
CA GLY A 146 17.35 -10.20 3.39
C GLY A 146 18.51 -10.76 2.56
N CYS A 147 19.73 -10.44 2.96
CA CYS A 147 20.95 -11.02 2.41
C CYS A 147 22.00 -11.01 3.52
N GLY A 148 22.40 -12.20 3.98
CA GLY A 148 23.63 -12.35 4.76
C GLY A 148 23.59 -13.27 5.98
N GLY A 149 22.92 -14.41 5.91
CA GLY A 149 23.06 -15.50 6.89
C GLY A 149 23.95 -16.65 6.42
N SER A 150 24.83 -16.45 5.43
CA SER A 150 25.76 -17.49 4.98
C SER A 150 27.06 -16.87 4.45
N CYS A 151 27.88 -16.39 5.37
CA CYS A 151 29.31 -16.12 5.17
C CYS A 151 30.00 -15.96 6.55
N ALA A 152 29.99 -17.02 7.36
CA ALA A 152 30.83 -17.11 8.55
C ALA A 152 31.20 -18.58 8.80
N ALA A 153 32.05 -19.15 7.94
CA ALA A 153 32.87 -20.32 8.27
C ALA A 153 33.97 -20.52 7.20
N LYS A 154 34.99 -19.66 7.19
CA LYS A 154 36.35 -20.03 6.76
C LYS A 154 37.39 -19.17 7.47
N LYS A 155 37.82 -19.61 8.65
CA LYS A 155 39.20 -20.04 8.97
C LYS A 155 39.31 -20.33 10.46
#